data_AF-A0A6P1I3X2-F1
#
_entry.id   AF-A0A6P1I3X2-F1
#
_cell.length_a   1.000
_cell.length_b   1.000
_cell.length_c   1.000
_cell.angle_alpha   90.00
_cell.angle_beta   90.00
_cell.angle_gamma   90.00
#
_symmetry.space_group_name_H-M   'P 1'
#
loop_
_entity.id
_entity.type
_entity.pdbx_description
1 polymer ?
#
loop_
_entity_poly.entity_id
_entity_poly.type
_entity_poly.pdbx_seq_one_letter_code
_entity_poly.pdbx_strand_id
1 'polypeptide(L)'
;MMAPISDIRAARCRRSRRVLFVGNPTRHSDVSQWAMVRQWVVLQGLEPILSFGDDVLCVIVTEDVLDGRCSSAESLVVRQARDNAVPCISVHDTTTIWHTTARVRARMSLANGTPREGA
;
A
#
# COMPACT_ATOMS: atom_id res chain seq x y z
N MET A 1 18.73 2.39 -24.50
CA MET A 1 17.65 3.33 -24.10
C MET A 1 17.29 2.99 -22.64
N MET A 2 17.80 3.76 -21.68
CA MET A 2 17.59 3.51 -20.24
C MET A 2 16.22 4.07 -19.84
N ALA A 3 15.33 3.22 -19.31
CA ALA A 3 14.11 3.73 -18.68
C ALA A 3 14.50 4.61 -17.49
N PRO A 4 13.83 5.75 -17.26
CA PRO A 4 14.11 6.57 -16.10
C PRO A 4 13.94 5.73 -14.83
N ILE A 5 14.85 5.89 -13.87
CA ILE A 5 14.92 5.09 -12.64
C ILE A 5 13.56 5.08 -11.90
N SER A 6 12.79 6.17 -12.02
CA SER A 6 11.43 6.32 -11.51
C SER A 6 10.42 5.31 -12.08
N ASP A 7 10.51 4.98 -13.37
CA ASP A 7 9.61 4.01 -14.03
C ASP A 7 9.85 2.58 -13.54
N ILE A 8 11.13 2.22 -13.35
CA ILE A 8 11.52 0.89 -12.88
C ILE A 8 11.03 0.68 -11.44
N ARG A 9 11.18 1.70 -10.58
CA ARG A 9 10.72 1.65 -9.19
C ARG A 9 9.20 1.63 -9.10
N ALA A 10 8.51 2.49 -9.85
CA ALA A 10 7.04 2.48 -9.91
C ALA A 10 6.49 1.12 -10.41
N ALA A 11 7.13 0.50 -11.40
CA ALA A 11 6.77 -0.82 -11.89
C ALA A 11 6.99 -1.92 -10.82
N ARG A 12 8.03 -1.79 -10.00
CA ARG A 12 8.34 -2.72 -8.91
C ARG A 12 7.36 -2.57 -7.74
N CYS A 13 7.09 -1.34 -7.31
CA CYS A 13 6.06 -1.01 -6.32
C CYS A 13 4.69 -1.56 -6.71
N ARG A 14 4.27 -1.40 -7.99
CA ARG A 14 3.02 -1.97 -8.53
C ARG A 14 2.96 -3.50 -8.56
N ARG A 15 4.09 -4.20 -8.39
CA ARG A 15 4.15 -5.66 -8.28
C ARG A 15 4.30 -6.14 -6.84
N SER A 16 4.56 -5.23 -5.90
CA SER A 16 4.66 -5.56 -4.49
C SER A 16 3.30 -5.96 -3.93
N ARG A 17 3.33 -6.85 -2.95
CA ARG A 17 2.16 -7.26 -2.16
C ARG A 17 2.10 -6.52 -0.83
N ARG A 18 3.07 -5.63 -0.56
CA ARG A 18 3.20 -4.93 0.71
C ARG A 18 2.42 -3.63 0.71
N VAL A 19 1.66 -3.40 1.77
CA VAL A 19 0.89 -2.19 2.01
C VAL A 19 1.42 -1.54 3.28
N LEU A 20 1.96 -0.34 3.17
CA LEU A 20 2.50 0.37 4.33
C LEU A 20 1.39 1.11 5.05
N PHE A 21 1.35 1.01 6.37
CA PHE A 21 0.45 1.79 7.22
C PHE A 21 1.27 2.84 7.97
N VAL A 22 0.86 4.11 7.87
CA VAL A 22 1.55 5.26 8.48
C VAL A 22 0.54 6.12 9.23
N GLY A 23 0.89 6.53 10.44
CA GLY A 23 0.00 7.25 11.32
C GLY A 23 -0.46 6.41 12.50
N ASN A 24 -1.01 7.11 13.49
CA ASN A 24 -1.59 6.51 14.67
C ASN A 24 -3.08 6.87 14.73
N PRO A 25 -4.01 5.92 14.53
CA PRO A 25 -5.42 6.20 14.68
C PRO A 25 -5.74 6.45 16.16
N THR A 26 -6.00 7.71 16.53
CA THR A 26 -6.31 8.08 17.93
C THR A 26 -7.81 8.15 18.20
N ARG A 27 -8.63 8.39 17.18
CA ARG A 27 -10.10 8.45 17.30
C ARG A 27 -10.71 7.07 17.11
N HIS A 28 -11.79 6.78 17.83
CA HIS A 28 -12.45 5.47 17.78
C HIS A 28 -12.91 5.06 16.37
N SER A 29 -13.41 6.02 15.58
CA SER A 29 -13.77 5.83 14.17
C SER A 29 -12.58 5.37 13.33
N ASP A 30 -11.42 5.97 13.58
CA ASP A 30 -10.21 5.76 12.79
C ASP A 30 -9.57 4.43 13.18
N VAL A 31 -9.62 4.05 14.46
CA VAL A 31 -9.15 2.74 14.94
C VAL A 31 -9.95 1.61 14.30
N SER A 32 -11.28 1.74 14.26
CA SER A 32 -12.16 0.73 13.68
C SER A 32 -11.90 0.58 12.18
N GLN A 33 -11.82 1.71 11.47
CA GLN A 33 -11.55 1.75 10.04
C GLN A 33 -10.16 1.18 9.72
N TRP A 34 -9.15 1.54 10.50
CA TRP A 34 -7.79 1.05 10.37
C TRP A 34 -7.69 -0.46 10.57
N ALA A 35 -8.34 -0.99 11.60
CA ALA A 35 -8.40 -2.44 11.85
C ALA A 35 -9.08 -3.17 10.69
N MET A 36 -10.22 -2.66 10.22
CA MET A 36 -10.95 -3.22 9.08
C MET A 36 -10.09 -3.27 7.82
N VAL A 37 -9.41 -2.16 7.49
CA VAL A 37 -8.55 -2.09 6.30
C VAL A 37 -7.34 -3.02 6.44
N ARG A 38 -6.70 -3.10 7.60
CA ARG A 38 -5.59 -4.05 7.85
C ARG A 38 -6.04 -5.49 7.68
N GLN A 39 -7.17 -5.86 8.28
CA GLN A 39 -7.72 -7.20 8.15
C GLN A 39 -8.07 -7.52 6.70
N TRP A 40 -8.67 -6.57 5.99
CA TRP A 40 -9.01 -6.75 4.58
C TRP A 40 -7.76 -6.98 3.72
N VAL A 41 -6.70 -6.19 3.91
CA VAL A 41 -5.41 -6.36 3.21
C VAL A 41 -4.88 -7.79 3.39
N VAL A 42 -4.89 -8.30 4.63
CA VAL A 42 -4.47 -9.68 4.93
C VAL A 42 -5.37 -10.70 4.24
N LEU A 43 -6.69 -10.53 4.30
CA LEU A 43 -7.65 -11.42 3.62
C LEU A 43 -7.45 -11.47 2.11
N GLN A 44 -6.92 -10.40 1.51
CA GLN A 44 -6.59 -10.35 0.09
C GLN A 44 -5.21 -10.95 -0.26
N GLY A 45 -4.49 -11.48 0.72
CA GLY A 45 -3.14 -12.04 0.53
C GLY A 45 -2.05 -10.97 0.38
N LEU A 46 -2.34 -9.74 0.80
CA LEU A 46 -1.37 -8.64 0.88
C LEU A 46 -0.77 -8.58 2.29
N GLU A 47 0.43 -8.01 2.38
CA GLU A 47 1.23 -7.95 3.60
C GLU A 47 1.19 -6.52 4.18
N PRO A 48 0.49 -6.27 5.30
CA PRO A 48 0.53 -4.97 5.95
C PRO A 48 1.87 -4.78 6.69
N ILE A 49 2.64 -3.77 6.31
CA ILE A 49 3.90 -3.41 6.95
C ILE A 49 3.80 -2.06 7.66
N LEU A 50 4.64 -1.84 8.67
CA LEU A 50 4.69 -0.59 9.45
C LEU A 50 5.95 0.23 9.19
N SER A 51 6.97 -0.36 8.57
CA SER A 51 8.26 0.28 8.32
C SER A 51 8.53 0.42 6.83
N PHE A 52 8.98 1.61 6.42
CA PHE A 52 9.33 1.91 5.03
C PHE A 52 10.76 1.45 4.75
N GLY A 53 10.92 0.25 4.20
CA GLY A 53 12.24 -0.32 3.86
C GLY A 53 12.33 -0.97 2.47
N ASP A 54 11.20 -1.19 1.81
CA ASP A 54 11.10 -1.96 0.57
C ASP A 54 10.08 -1.34 -0.40
N ASP A 55 9.97 -1.90 -1.61
CA ASP A 55 8.91 -1.56 -2.55
C ASP A 55 7.53 -1.91 -1.97
N VAL A 56 6.66 -0.90 -1.94
CA VAL A 56 5.29 -1.02 -1.43
C VAL A 56 4.30 -0.68 -2.53
N LEU A 57 3.15 -1.33 -2.52
CA LEU A 57 2.08 -1.10 -3.48
C LEU A 57 1.43 0.28 -3.27
N CYS A 58 1.11 0.57 -2.02
CA CYS A 58 0.52 1.83 -1.59
C CYS A 58 0.84 2.08 -0.12
N VAL A 59 0.70 3.34 0.28
CA VAL A 59 0.75 3.77 1.68
C VAL A 59 -0.66 4.15 2.12
N ILE A 60 -1.13 3.54 3.19
CA ILE A 60 -2.38 3.87 3.85
C ILE A 60 -2.04 4.79 5.02
N VAL A 61 -2.61 5.99 5.00
CA VAL A 61 -2.32 7.06 5.95
C VAL A 61 -3.56 7.42 6.76
N THR A 62 -3.38 7.82 8.02
CA THR A 62 -4.45 8.47 8.79
C THR A 62 -4.67 9.91 8.31
N GLU A 63 -5.85 10.48 8.57
CA GLU A 63 -6.13 11.89 8.30
C GLU A 63 -5.18 12.82 9.04
N ASP A 64 -4.79 12.49 10.27
CA ASP A 64 -3.82 13.27 11.05
C ASP A 64 -2.48 13.41 10.31
N VAL A 65 -2.02 12.36 9.61
CA VAL A 65 -0.80 12.43 8.80
C VAL A 65 -1.00 13.29 7.55
N LEU A 66 -2.17 13.21 6.91
CA LEU A 66 -2.50 14.05 5.75
C LEU A 66 -2.62 15.54 6.12
N ASP A 67 -3.15 15.82 7.31
CA ASP A 67 -3.27 17.15 7.91
C ASP A 67 -1.94 17.69 8.45
N GLY A 68 -0.86 16.90 8.39
CA GLY A 68 0.46 17.29 8.91
C GLY A 68 0.60 17.22 10.43
N ARG A 69 -0.36 16.64 11.15
CA ARG A 69 -0.31 16.34 12.59
C ARG A 69 0.42 15.02 12.86
N CYS A 70 1.60 14.87 12.29
CA CYS A 70 2.39 13.66 12.40
C CYS A 70 3.83 13.96 12.81
N SER A 71 4.53 12.92 13.24
CA SER A 71 5.96 13.01 13.54
C SER A 71 6.76 13.31 12.27
N SER A 72 7.97 13.87 12.44
CA SER A 72 8.90 14.12 11.34
C SER A 72 9.24 12.84 10.56
N ALA A 73 9.23 11.68 11.23
CA ALA A 73 9.46 10.39 10.61
C ALA A 73 8.31 10.00 9.66
N GLU A 74 7.05 10.15 10.09
CA GLU A 74 5.88 9.85 9.26
C GLU A 74 5.78 10.79 8.06
N SER A 75 6.01 12.09 8.27
CA SER A 75 6.10 13.08 7.18
C SER A 75 7.17 12.73 6.15
N LEU A 76 8.34 12.27 6.60
CA LEU A 76 9.43 11.83 5.73
C LEU A 76 9.01 10.61 4.91
N VAL A 77 8.37 9.62 5.52
CA VAL A 77 7.87 8.42 4.84
C VAL A 77 6.85 8.78 3.76
N VAL A 78 5.89 9.66 4.05
CA VAL A 78 4.89 10.10 3.07
C VAL A 78 5.56 10.86 1.91
N ARG A 79 6.51 11.74 2.21
CA ARG A 79 7.28 12.44 1.18
C ARG A 79 8.05 11.47 0.29
N GLN A 80 8.72 10.49 0.89
CA GLN A 80 9.49 9.50 0.18
C GLN A 80 8.58 8.58 -0.66
N ALA A 81 7.41 8.20 -0.16
CA ALA A 81 6.42 7.46 -0.95
C ALA A 81 6.00 8.24 -2.21
N ARG A 82 5.71 9.54 -2.07
CA ARG A 82 5.36 10.41 -3.20
C ARG A 82 6.49 10.55 -4.21
N ASP A 83 7.73 10.73 -3.74
CA ASP A 83 8.93 10.78 -4.60
C ASP A 83 9.10 9.50 -5.43
N ASN A 84 8.68 8.36 -4.87
CA ASN A 84 8.70 7.05 -5.51
C ASN A 84 7.47 6.72 -6.35
N ALA A 85 6.59 7.71 -6.60
CA ALA A 85 5.31 7.53 -7.29
C ALA A 85 4.41 6.43 -6.66
N VAL A 86 4.57 6.20 -5.36
CA VAL A 86 3.69 5.31 -4.58
C VAL A 86 2.47 6.12 -4.13
N PRO A 87 1.25 5.62 -4.37
CA PRO A 87 0.04 6.32 -3.92
C PRO A 87 -0.07 6.31 -2.40
N CYS A 88 -0.27 7.50 -1.83
CA CYS A 88 -0.67 7.68 -0.43
C CYS A 88 -2.19 7.86 -0.38
N ILE A 89 -2.88 6.97 0.32
CA ILE A 89 -4.34 6.87 0.32
C ILE A 89 -4.83 6.98 1.76
N SER A 90 -5.86 7.78 1.99
CA SER A 90 -6.52 7.85 3.30
C SER A 90 -7.09 6.48 3.69
N VAL A 91 -7.00 6.14 4.96
CA VAL A 91 -7.66 4.95 5.53
C VAL A 91 -9.19 4.97 5.36
N HIS A 92 -9.78 6.16 5.19
CA HIS A 92 -11.22 6.34 4.94
C HIS A 92 -11.60 6.19 3.46
N ASP A 93 -10.65 6.31 2.54
CA ASP A 93 -10.90 6.14 1.10
C ASP A 93 -10.79 4.65 0.70
N THR A 94 -11.76 3.88 1.16
CA THR A 94 -11.85 2.44 0.87
C THR A 94 -11.95 2.14 -0.62
N THR A 95 -12.61 3.01 -1.38
CA THR A 95 -12.75 2.87 -2.84
C THR A 95 -11.40 2.86 -3.53
N THR A 96 -10.54 3.84 -3.22
CA THR A 96 -9.20 3.91 -3.79
C THR A 96 -8.30 2.77 -3.31
N ILE A 97 -8.44 2.35 -2.04
CA ILE A 97 -7.75 1.16 -1.50
C ILE A 97 -8.11 -0.08 -2.31
N TRP A 98 -9.41 -0.34 -2.52
CA TRP A 98 -9.89 -1.50 -3.27
C TRP A 98 -9.44 -1.49 -4.73
N HIS A 99 -9.55 -0.34 -5.42
CA HIS A 99 -9.09 -0.22 -6.80
C HIS A 99 -7.59 -0.47 -6.95
N THR A 100 -6.79 0.08 -6.05
CA THR A 100 -5.32 -0.04 -6.09
C THR A 100 -4.88 -1.48 -5.86
N THR A 101 -5.52 -2.17 -4.93
CA THR A 101 -5.18 -3.54 -4.53
C THR A 101 -5.78 -4.60 -5.47
N ALA A 102 -6.92 -4.34 -6.12
CA ALA A 102 -7.54 -5.25 -7.09
C ALA A 102 -6.60 -5.64 -8.24
N ARG A 103 -5.75 -4.72 -8.71
CA ARG A 103 -4.80 -4.97 -9.81
C ARG A 103 -3.72 -5.99 -9.44
N VAL A 104 -3.26 -5.98 -8.18
CA VAL A 104 -2.29 -6.96 -7.69
C VAL A 104 -2.95 -8.30 -7.46
N ARG A 105 -4.17 -8.32 -6.92
CA ARG A 105 -4.96 -9.55 -6.73
C ARG A 105 -5.23 -10.29 -8.04
N ALA A 106 -5.64 -9.59 -9.11
CA ALA A 106 -5.87 -10.20 -10.41
C ALA A 106 -4.61 -10.91 -10.95
N ARG A 107 -3.44 -10.30 -10.74
CA ARG A 107 -2.15 -10.89 -11.11
C ARG A 107 -1.76 -12.06 -10.22
N MET A 108 -2.03 -11.99 -8.91
CA MET A 108 -1.81 -13.11 -8.00
C MET A 108 -2.67 -14.31 -8.39
N SER A 109 -3.92 -14.10 -8.79
CA SER A 109 -4.80 -15.17 -9.28
C SER A 109 -4.28 -15.82 -10.56
N LEU A 110 -3.71 -15.04 -11.49
CA LEU A 110 -3.09 -15.58 -12.71
C LEU A 110 -1.80 -16.37 -12.41
N ALA A 111 -0.99 -15.90 -11.45
CA ALA A 111 0.24 -16.59 -11.04
C ALA A 111 -0.03 -17.89 -10.24
N ASN A 112 -1.12 -17.93 -9.46
CA ASN A 112 -1.55 -19.13 -8.75
C ASN A 112 -2.38 -20.09 -9.64
N GLY A 113 -2.80 -19.62 -10.81
CA GLY A 113 -3.71 -20.32 -11.72
C GLY A 113 -3.04 -21.06 -12.87
N THR A 114 -1.71 -21.20 -12.91
CA THR A 114 -1.08 -22.12 -13.88
C THR A 114 -1.50 -23.55 -13.56
N PRO A 115 -2.29 -24.22 -14.42
CA PRO A 115 -2.44 -25.66 -14.31
C PRO A 115 -1.06 -26.26 -14.52
N ARG A 116 -0.64 -27.15 -13.62
CA ARG A 116 0.42 -28.11 -13.93
C ARG A 116 -0.18 -29.10 -14.92
N GLU A 117 -0.23 -28.73 -16.20
CA GLU A 117 -0.38 -29.71 -17.26
C GLU A 117 0.98 -30.37 -17.49
N GLY A 118 1.01 -31.70 -17.33
CA GLY A 118 2.06 -32.57 -17.84
C GLY A 118 3.03 -33.12 -16.81
N ALA A 119 2.74 -34.33 -16.31
CA ALA A 119 3.58 -35.52 -16.44
C ALA A 119 2.83 -36.73 -15.86
#